data_AF-A0A2Z6AND8-F1
#
_entry.id   AF-A0A2Z6AND8-F1
#
_cell.length_a   1.000
_cell.length_b   1.000
_cell.length_c   1.000
_cell.angle_alpha   90.00
_cell.angle_beta   90.00
_cell.angle_gamma   90.00
#
_symmetry.space_group_name_H-M   'P 1'
#
loop_
_entity.id
_entity.type
_entity.pdbx_description
1 polymer ?
#
loop_
_entity_poly.entity_id
_entity_poly.type
_entity_poly.pdbx_seq_one_letter_code
_entity_poly.pdbx_strand_id
1 'polypeptide(L)'
;MKHLTLDGFLTVLALLAALYAVLSPVQRIRLSMSWRSQLILAVPASIAILAFELFDLNPPACPSTLGGMCRYLELGAADPGVPRKFAFLIAFAWLIGSVYIHRAARPTLRSLPELTQLATSLVDEEQYDDAIRLVEPHLELIAVASRRRAKIQLAHDRLKDFGPVDPQSFAAFSRPRGPGPHPYRGENLPDWAARPVRALATFVPAHKRAKEAASDMLQLLFHSNRLLDHIVDRRPHFGVALARLDVYGSTEFVERYLTRLIATPASALYQELAGNEISESPIGYQLPERNRLLHYLFSNPENAERLSVWKPIGDYVKRLLAGDERQGYWSHLNGDPGWFERERTSDYSATIWVRGWRQSG
;
A
#
# COMPACT_ATOMS: atom_id res chain seq x y z
N MET A 1 18.50 -24.57 38.61
CA MET A 1 18.20 -23.38 37.76
C MET A 1 19.45 -22.52 37.72
N LYS A 2 20.10 -22.39 36.55
CA LYS A 2 21.29 -21.54 36.39
C LYS A 2 20.84 -20.09 36.28
N HIS A 3 21.37 -19.21 37.13
CA HIS A 3 21.18 -17.77 37.04
C HIS A 3 21.54 -17.28 35.62
N LEU A 4 20.57 -16.73 34.87
CA LEU A 4 20.90 -15.80 33.80
C LEU A 4 21.56 -14.60 34.49
N THR A 5 22.88 -14.45 34.31
CA THR A 5 23.62 -13.32 34.87
C THR A 5 23.18 -12.03 34.18
N LEU A 6 23.11 -10.94 34.96
CA LEU A 6 22.71 -9.60 34.50
C LEU A 6 23.51 -9.14 33.27
N ASP A 7 24.78 -9.55 33.19
CA ASP A 7 25.68 -9.29 32.06
C ASP A 7 25.24 -10.00 30.77
N GLY A 8 24.67 -11.20 30.86
CA GLY A 8 24.07 -11.91 29.74
C GLY A 8 22.83 -11.18 29.19
N PHE A 9 22.03 -10.58 30.07
CA PHE A 9 20.88 -9.78 29.64
C PHE A 9 21.31 -8.46 28.98
N LEU A 10 22.28 -7.76 29.56
CA LEU A 10 22.81 -6.50 29.00
C LEU A 10 23.46 -6.70 27.64
N THR A 11 24.21 -7.79 27.44
CA THR A 11 24.83 -8.12 26.14
C THR A 11 23.79 -8.45 25.07
N VAL A 12 22.74 -9.19 25.40
CA VAL A 12 21.62 -9.45 24.47
C VAL A 12 20.87 -8.17 24.14
N LEU A 13 20.65 -7.28 25.11
CA LEU A 13 19.93 -6.01 24.91
C LEU A 13 20.76 -5.03 24.07
N ALA A 14 22.08 -4.99 24.28
CA ALA A 14 23.01 -4.23 23.44
C ALA A 14 23.06 -4.78 22.01
N LEU A 15 23.07 -6.11 21.83
CA LEU A 15 23.02 -6.74 20.51
C LEU A 15 21.70 -6.42 19.79
N LEU A 16 20.57 -6.49 20.49
CA LEU A 16 19.26 -6.12 19.95
C LEU A 16 19.19 -4.64 19.56
N ALA A 17 19.77 -3.75 20.37
CA ALA A 17 19.85 -2.32 20.06
C ALA A 17 20.73 -2.07 18.82
N ALA A 18 21.87 -2.75 18.70
CA ALA A 18 22.74 -2.67 17.53
C ALA A 18 22.05 -3.22 16.27
N LEU A 19 21.35 -4.36 16.37
CA LEU A 19 20.57 -4.93 15.27
C LEU A 19 19.46 -3.96 14.83
N TYR A 20 18.75 -3.34 15.78
CA TYR A 20 17.74 -2.33 15.51
C TYR A 20 18.31 -1.12 14.77
N ALA A 21 19.52 -0.67 15.14
CA ALA A 21 20.21 0.41 14.45
C ALA A 21 20.58 0.07 12.99
N VAL A 22 20.82 -1.20 12.66
CA VAL A 22 21.16 -1.65 11.30
C VAL A 22 19.93 -1.99 10.44
N LEU A 23 18.80 -2.32 11.06
CA LEU A 23 17.55 -2.64 10.36
C LEU A 23 17.09 -1.48 9.47
N SER A 24 16.67 -1.81 8.24
CA SER A 24 16.19 -0.81 7.28
C SER A 24 14.95 -0.09 7.82
N PRO A 25 14.71 1.19 7.45
CA PRO A 25 13.54 1.96 7.90
C PRO A 25 12.22 1.20 7.68
N VAL A 26 12.12 0.45 6.59
CA VAL A 26 10.96 -0.41 6.26
C VAL A 26 10.79 -1.59 7.23
N GLN A 27 11.89 -2.21 7.67
CA GLN A 27 11.86 -3.31 8.62
C GLN A 27 11.53 -2.82 10.04
N ARG A 28 12.00 -1.62 10.42
CA ARG A 28 11.68 -1.01 11.72
C ARG A 28 10.19 -0.77 11.90
N ILE A 29 9.46 -0.34 10.86
CA ILE A 29 8.00 -0.18 10.92
C ILE A 29 7.30 -1.54 11.06
N ARG A 30 7.69 -2.55 10.28
CA ARG A 30 7.06 -3.88 10.41
C ARG A 30 7.27 -4.46 11.80
N LEU A 31 8.44 -4.23 12.38
CA LEU A 31 8.76 -4.65 13.74
C LEU A 31 7.96 -3.86 14.77
N SER A 32 7.95 -2.52 14.72
CA SER A 32 7.22 -1.69 15.68
C SER A 32 5.71 -1.94 15.65
N MET A 33 5.18 -2.23 14.45
CA MET A 33 3.76 -2.45 14.23
C MET A 33 3.32 -3.86 14.66
N SER A 34 4.16 -4.88 14.48
CA SER A 34 3.90 -6.23 14.98
C SER A 34 4.22 -6.38 16.46
N TRP A 35 5.08 -5.52 17.03
CA TRP A 35 5.49 -5.59 18.43
C TRP A 35 4.32 -5.58 19.41
N ARG A 36 3.29 -4.74 19.17
CA ARG A 36 2.11 -4.69 20.05
C ARG A 36 1.22 -5.92 19.93
N SER A 37 0.99 -6.44 18.73
CA SER A 37 0.18 -7.66 18.56
C SER A 37 0.94 -8.89 19.07
N GLN A 38 2.27 -8.91 18.90
CA GLN A 38 3.15 -9.92 19.49
C GLN A 38 3.17 -9.83 21.01
N LEU A 39 3.18 -8.65 21.62
CA LEU A 39 3.06 -8.48 23.07
C LEU A 39 1.71 -8.99 23.61
N ILE A 40 0.61 -8.66 22.93
CA ILE A 40 -0.73 -9.13 23.33
C ILE A 40 -0.82 -10.66 23.29
N LEU A 41 -0.09 -11.33 22.39
CA LEU A 41 -0.02 -12.79 22.34
C LEU A 41 1.02 -13.35 23.33
N ALA A 42 2.17 -12.67 23.47
CA ALA A 42 3.31 -13.13 24.26
C ALA A 42 3.07 -13.03 25.75
N VAL A 43 2.41 -11.98 26.24
CA VAL A 43 2.10 -11.81 27.67
C VAL A 43 1.23 -12.95 28.21
N PRO A 44 0.06 -13.28 27.64
CA PRO A 44 -0.75 -14.39 28.14
C PRO A 44 -0.06 -15.75 27.92
N ALA A 45 0.68 -15.94 26.82
CA ALA A 45 1.45 -17.17 26.62
C ALA A 45 2.56 -17.35 27.67
N SER A 46 3.27 -16.26 28.00
CA SER A 46 4.31 -16.26 29.03
C SER A 46 3.72 -16.47 30.43
N ILE A 47 2.57 -15.85 30.72
CA ILE A 47 1.84 -16.07 31.97
C ILE A 47 1.37 -17.52 32.07
N ALA A 48 0.86 -18.11 30.99
CA ALA A 48 0.44 -19.51 30.96
C ALA A 48 1.63 -20.45 31.18
N ILE A 49 2.77 -20.21 30.52
CA ILE A 49 4.00 -20.99 30.71
C ILE A 49 4.48 -20.90 32.16
N LEU A 50 4.55 -19.70 32.73
CA LEU A 50 4.95 -19.48 34.12
C LEU A 50 3.96 -20.14 35.10
N ALA A 51 2.66 -20.13 34.81
CA ALA A 51 1.67 -20.79 35.65
C ALA A 51 1.85 -22.31 35.66
N PHE A 52 2.12 -22.94 34.51
CA PHE A 52 2.39 -24.37 34.44
C PHE A 52 3.72 -24.77 35.08
N GLU A 53 4.76 -23.93 35.00
CA GLU A 53 6.07 -24.23 35.57
C GLU A 53 6.16 -23.93 37.08
N LEU A 54 5.36 -22.99 37.61
CA LEU A 54 5.41 -22.58 39.02
C LEU A 54 4.37 -23.29 39.91
N PHE A 55 3.22 -23.71 39.36
CA PHE A 55 2.11 -24.24 40.17
C PHE A 55 1.83 -25.73 39.98
N ASP A 56 2.62 -26.48 39.18
CA ASP A 56 2.38 -27.90 38.85
C ASP A 56 0.89 -28.18 38.57
N LEU A 57 0.25 -27.28 37.81
CA LEU A 57 -1.16 -27.37 37.49
C LEU A 57 -1.41 -28.67 36.74
N ASN A 58 -2.15 -29.59 37.38
CA ASN A 58 -2.57 -30.84 36.76
C ASN A 58 -3.34 -30.51 35.47
N PRO A 59 -2.94 -31.06 34.30
CA PRO A 59 -3.61 -30.75 33.05
C PRO A 59 -5.09 -31.17 33.12
N PRO A 60 -6.01 -30.40 32.52
CA PRO A 60 -7.42 -30.77 32.49
C PRO A 60 -7.58 -32.13 31.80
N ALA A 61 -8.45 -32.97 32.34
CA ALA A 61 -8.80 -34.25 31.73
C ALA A 61 -9.27 -34.02 30.29
N CYS A 62 -8.71 -34.78 29.34
CA CYS A 62 -8.95 -34.63 27.90
C CYS A 62 -10.45 -34.50 27.59
N PRO A 63 -10.90 -33.45 26.88
CA PRO A 63 -12.27 -33.38 26.41
C PRO A 63 -12.54 -34.51 25.41
N SER A 64 -13.68 -35.17 25.55
CA SER A 64 -14.09 -36.35 24.77
C SER A 64 -14.18 -36.14 23.26
N THR A 65 -14.04 -34.90 22.80
CA THR A 65 -14.07 -34.48 21.39
C THR A 65 -12.77 -34.79 20.63
N LEU A 66 -11.65 -34.98 21.33
CA LEU A 66 -10.32 -35.21 20.72
C LEU A 66 -9.92 -36.69 20.60
N GLY A 67 -10.73 -37.63 21.11
CA GLY A 67 -10.62 -39.07 20.86
C GLY A 67 -9.18 -39.63 20.89
N GLY A 68 -8.87 -40.51 19.92
CA GLY A 68 -7.58 -41.23 19.83
C GLY A 68 -6.33 -40.38 19.61
N MET A 69 -6.46 -39.07 19.32
CA MET A 69 -5.32 -38.15 19.30
C MET A 69 -4.78 -37.87 20.72
N CYS A 70 -5.59 -38.07 21.76
CA CYS A 70 -5.14 -37.95 23.15
C CYS A 70 -4.09 -39.02 23.51
N ARG A 71 -4.14 -40.21 22.89
CA ARG A 71 -3.14 -41.28 23.08
C ARG A 71 -1.80 -40.99 22.39
N TYR A 72 -1.81 -40.16 21.35
CA TYR A 72 -0.58 -39.66 20.71
C TYR A 72 -0.01 -38.43 21.43
N LEU A 73 -0.85 -37.68 22.15
CA LEU A 73 -0.43 -36.62 23.07
C LEU A 73 0.08 -37.18 24.41
N GLU A 74 -0.35 -38.38 24.80
CA GLU A 74 0.31 -39.23 25.81
C GLU A 74 1.53 -39.96 25.22
N LEU A 75 2.54 -39.19 24.80
CA LEU A 75 3.86 -39.75 24.49
C LEU A 75 4.54 -40.23 25.78
N GLY A 76 4.40 -41.53 26.05
CA GLY A 76 5.28 -42.31 26.92
C GLY A 76 5.23 -41.92 28.39
N ALA A 77 4.51 -42.73 29.17
CA ALA A 77 4.53 -42.72 30.63
C ALA A 77 5.89 -43.21 31.17
N ALA A 78 6.88 -42.33 31.23
CA ALA A 78 8.05 -42.39 32.11
C ALA A 78 8.89 -41.14 31.88
N ASP A 79 8.65 -40.07 32.65
CA ASP A 79 9.67 -39.12 33.11
C ASP A 79 9.03 -37.90 33.79
N PRO A 80 9.65 -37.35 34.84
CA PRO A 80 9.12 -36.24 35.62
C PRO A 80 9.14 -34.97 34.77
N GLY A 81 7.97 -34.56 34.29
CA GLY A 81 7.83 -33.28 33.60
C GLY A 81 6.64 -33.18 32.65
N VAL A 82 5.48 -33.76 32.99
CA VAL A 82 4.22 -33.48 32.27
C VAL A 82 3.97 -31.96 32.15
N PRO A 83 4.19 -31.12 33.18
CA PRO A 83 4.06 -29.66 33.06
C PRO A 83 5.05 -29.03 32.06
N ARG A 84 6.28 -29.56 32.00
CA ARG A 84 7.34 -29.08 31.10
C ARG A 84 7.04 -29.38 29.63
N LYS A 85 6.37 -30.50 29.36
CA LYS A 85 5.90 -30.89 28.01
C LYS A 85 4.77 -29.96 27.53
N PHE A 86 3.83 -29.58 28.41
CA PHE A 86 2.78 -28.61 28.08
C PHE A 86 3.32 -27.18 27.87
N ALA A 87 4.28 -26.75 28.69
CA ALA A 87 4.97 -25.47 28.50
C ALA A 87 5.65 -25.38 27.12
N PHE A 88 6.28 -26.46 26.65
CA PHE A 88 6.88 -26.54 25.31
C PHE A 88 5.84 -26.40 24.20
N LEU A 89 4.69 -27.08 24.31
CA LEU A 89 3.60 -26.96 23.33
C LEU A 89 3.01 -25.55 23.26
N ILE A 90 2.87 -24.88 24.41
CA ILE A 90 2.40 -23.48 24.46
C ILE A 90 3.42 -22.54 23.84
N ALA A 91 4.72 -22.73 24.12
CA ALA A 91 5.79 -21.93 23.50
C ALA A 91 5.85 -22.15 21.97
N PHE A 92 5.67 -23.38 21.51
CA PHE A 92 5.64 -23.70 20.08
C PHE A 92 4.41 -23.11 19.38
N ALA A 93 3.23 -23.21 20.01
CA ALA A 93 2.00 -22.58 19.52
C ALA A 93 2.11 -21.05 19.49
N TRP A 94 2.75 -20.44 20.50
CA TRP A 94 3.05 -19.01 20.50
C TRP A 94 4.01 -18.62 19.38
N LEU A 95 5.07 -19.41 19.13
CA LEU A 95 6.03 -19.13 18.06
C LEU A 95 5.35 -19.20 16.68
N ILE A 96 4.53 -20.22 16.43
CA ILE A 96 3.73 -20.34 15.20
C ILE A 96 2.76 -19.15 15.09
N GLY A 97 2.05 -18.83 16.18
CA GLY A 97 1.12 -17.70 16.23
C GLY A 97 1.82 -16.36 15.97
N SER A 98 3.01 -16.16 16.53
CA SER A 98 3.83 -14.96 16.33
C SER A 98 4.31 -14.81 14.89
N VAL A 99 4.80 -15.90 14.28
CA VAL A 99 5.19 -15.91 12.85
C VAL A 99 3.98 -15.64 11.96
N TYR A 100 2.83 -16.24 12.26
CA TYR A 100 1.61 -16.03 11.50
C TYR A 100 1.11 -14.58 11.62
N ILE A 101 1.06 -14.03 12.84
CA ILE A 101 0.68 -12.62 13.07
C ILE A 101 1.65 -11.68 12.40
N HIS A 102 2.97 -11.92 12.46
CA HIS A 102 3.95 -11.07 11.80
C HIS A 102 3.82 -11.11 10.28
N ARG A 103 3.42 -12.26 9.71
CA ARG A 103 3.15 -12.40 8.26
C ARG A 103 1.82 -11.78 7.85
N ALA A 104 0.81 -11.81 8.72
CA ALA A 104 -0.53 -11.31 8.49
C ALA A 104 -0.75 -9.85 8.93
N ALA A 105 0.18 -9.25 9.66
CA ALA A 105 0.11 -7.87 10.15
C ALA A 105 0.15 -6.88 8.98
N ARG A 106 -1.04 -6.49 8.51
CA ARG A 106 -1.23 -5.40 7.56
C ARG A 106 -1.24 -4.07 8.31
N PRO A 107 -0.70 -2.97 7.74
CA PRO A 107 -0.79 -1.68 8.39
C PRO A 107 -2.22 -1.27 8.60
N THR A 108 -2.43 -0.73 9.79
CA THR A 108 -3.72 -0.27 10.26
C THR A 108 -3.73 1.25 10.18
N LEU A 109 -4.91 1.85 10.06
CA LEU A 109 -5.09 3.32 10.02
C LEU A 109 -4.32 4.07 11.11
N ARG A 110 -4.04 3.43 12.25
CA ARG A 110 -3.32 4.05 13.37
C ARG A 110 -1.84 4.33 13.09
N SER A 111 -1.16 3.49 12.31
CA SER A 111 0.27 3.65 11.99
C SER A 111 0.52 4.53 10.76
N LEU A 112 -0.55 4.97 10.09
CA LEU A 112 -0.46 5.77 8.89
C LEU A 112 0.30 7.10 9.08
N PRO A 113 0.14 7.84 10.20
CA PRO A 113 0.94 9.04 10.45
C PRO A 113 2.45 8.78 10.56
N GLU A 114 2.85 7.69 11.23
CA GLU A 114 4.26 7.31 11.36
C GLU A 114 4.85 6.89 10.00
N LEU A 115 4.06 6.16 9.20
CA LEU A 115 4.44 5.83 7.82
C LEU A 115 4.60 7.09 6.97
N THR A 116 3.68 8.04 7.09
CA THR A 116 3.75 9.30 6.35
C THR A 116 4.99 10.08 6.70
N GLN A 117 5.24 10.29 8.00
CA GLN A 117 6.42 11.01 8.46
C GLN A 117 7.72 10.38 7.94
N LEU A 118 7.82 9.04 7.97
CA LEU A 118 9.00 8.35 7.47
C LEU A 118 9.17 8.48 5.96
N ALA A 119 8.10 8.32 5.18
CA ALA A 119 8.20 8.48 3.74
C ALA A 119 8.52 9.92 3.34
N THR A 120 8.00 10.92 4.07
CA THR A 120 8.42 12.32 3.90
C THR A 120 9.92 12.46 4.16
N SER A 121 10.43 11.95 5.28
CA SER A 121 11.88 12.01 5.55
C SER A 121 12.73 11.31 4.49
N LEU A 122 12.28 10.16 3.96
CA LEU A 122 13.00 9.45 2.89
C LEU A 122 13.00 10.24 1.58
N VAL A 123 11.90 10.93 1.27
CA VAL A 123 11.81 11.81 0.10
C VAL A 123 12.71 13.04 0.28
N ASP A 124 12.77 13.60 1.49
CA ASP A 124 13.64 14.73 1.84
C ASP A 124 15.13 14.34 1.79
N GLU A 125 15.47 13.10 2.16
CA GLU A 125 16.81 12.51 2.05
C GLU A 125 17.14 12.03 0.61
N GLU A 126 16.27 12.29 -0.37
CA GLU A 126 16.42 11.86 -1.77
C GLU A 126 16.48 10.34 -1.99
N GLN A 127 16.05 9.54 -1.01
CA GLN A 127 15.97 8.07 -1.07
C GLN A 127 14.65 7.61 -1.70
N TYR A 128 14.39 8.03 -2.95
CA TYR A 128 13.10 7.82 -3.62
C TYR A 128 12.73 6.34 -3.81
N ASP A 129 13.71 5.48 -4.11
CA ASP A 129 13.45 4.05 -4.29
C ASP A 129 12.93 3.38 -3.01
N ASP A 130 13.49 3.75 -1.86
CA ASP A 130 13.08 3.19 -0.58
C ASP A 130 11.74 3.77 -0.11
N ALA A 131 11.48 5.05 -0.39
CA ALA A 131 10.17 5.66 -0.19
C ALA A 131 9.07 4.96 -1.02
N ILE A 132 9.33 4.73 -2.31
CA ILE A 132 8.39 4.02 -3.20
C ILE A 132 8.13 2.60 -2.70
N ARG A 133 9.19 1.85 -2.36
CA ARG A 133 9.05 0.47 -1.83
C ARG A 133 8.27 0.41 -0.53
N LEU A 134 8.37 1.44 0.31
CA LEU A 134 7.61 1.53 1.56
C LEU A 134 6.12 1.83 1.30
N VAL A 135 5.82 2.71 0.35
CA VAL A 135 4.48 3.23 0.10
C VAL A 135 3.67 2.31 -0.82
N GLU A 136 4.29 1.73 -1.86
CA GLU A 136 3.64 0.93 -2.90
C GLU A 136 2.68 -0.14 -2.37
N PRO A 137 3.03 -0.97 -1.37
CA PRO A 137 2.12 -2.00 -0.86
C PRO A 137 0.89 -1.45 -0.12
N HIS A 138 0.90 -0.16 0.22
CA HIS A 138 -0.07 0.48 1.11
C HIS A 138 -0.88 1.58 0.44
N LEU A 139 -0.67 1.81 -0.87
CA LEU A 139 -1.35 2.85 -1.66
C LEU A 139 -2.89 2.79 -1.54
N GLU A 140 -3.47 1.60 -1.62
CA GLU A 140 -4.93 1.41 -1.49
C GLU A 140 -5.44 1.83 -0.10
N LEU A 141 -4.70 1.51 0.96
CA LEU A 141 -5.07 1.92 2.31
C LEU A 141 -4.98 3.43 2.46
N ILE A 142 -3.93 4.06 1.90
CA ILE A 142 -3.74 5.51 1.90
C ILE A 142 -4.90 6.19 1.16
N ALA A 143 -5.28 5.69 -0.02
CA ALA A 143 -6.39 6.23 -0.81
C ALA A 143 -7.75 6.10 -0.11
N VAL A 144 -8.03 4.95 0.51
CA VAL A 144 -9.27 4.74 1.27
C VAL A 144 -9.29 5.62 2.53
N ALA A 145 -8.15 5.77 3.21
CA ALA A 145 -8.03 6.59 4.41
C ALA A 145 -8.20 8.09 4.11
N SER A 146 -7.61 8.61 3.03
CA SER A 146 -7.70 10.03 2.65
C SER A 146 -9.14 10.44 2.32
N ARG A 147 -9.90 9.53 1.69
CA ARG A 147 -11.33 9.73 1.37
C ARG A 147 -12.29 9.48 2.53
N ARG A 148 -11.78 9.16 3.72
CA ARG A 148 -12.59 8.78 4.90
C ARG A 148 -13.53 7.59 4.63
N ARG A 149 -13.13 6.67 3.74
CA ARG A 149 -13.93 5.49 3.34
C ARG A 149 -13.55 4.22 4.09
N ALA A 150 -12.66 4.29 5.07
CA ALA A 150 -12.30 3.10 5.83
C ALA A 150 -13.49 2.64 6.68
N LYS A 151 -13.68 1.31 6.80
CA LYS A 151 -14.84 0.72 7.51
C LYS A 151 -15.02 1.26 8.92
N ILE A 152 -13.93 1.47 9.66
CA ILE A 152 -13.94 2.03 11.02
C ILE A 152 -14.37 3.50 11.02
N GLN A 153 -13.90 4.29 10.05
CA GLN A 153 -14.29 5.71 9.91
C GLN A 153 -15.78 5.83 9.54
N LEU A 154 -16.25 5.01 8.60
CA LEU A 154 -17.66 4.92 8.24
C LEU A 154 -18.53 4.45 9.41
N ALA A 155 -18.05 3.52 10.23
CA ALA A 155 -18.76 3.07 11.43
C ALA A 155 -18.85 4.19 12.48
N HIS A 156 -17.76 4.93 12.71
CA HIS A 156 -17.77 6.10 13.58
C HIS A 156 -18.77 7.16 13.09
N ASP A 157 -18.77 7.46 11.79
CA ASP A 157 -19.68 8.45 11.20
C ASP A 157 -21.14 7.98 11.31
N ARG A 158 -21.41 6.71 10.99
CA ARG A 158 -22.75 6.12 11.15
C ARG A 158 -23.25 6.14 12.60
N LEU A 159 -22.37 5.95 13.58
CA LEU A 159 -22.74 6.02 14.99
C LEU A 159 -22.97 7.46 15.45
N LYS A 160 -22.14 8.39 14.99
CA LYS A 160 -22.25 9.81 15.31
C LYS A 160 -23.53 10.42 14.74
N ASP A 161 -23.87 10.06 13.50
CA ASP A 161 -25.03 10.56 12.76
C ASP A 161 -26.30 9.72 13.04
N PHE A 162 -26.28 8.86 14.06
CA PHE A 162 -27.44 8.03 14.44
C PHE A 162 -28.46 8.86 15.24
N GLY A 163 -29.72 8.86 14.80
CA GLY A 163 -30.83 9.54 15.48
C GLY A 163 -31.44 10.71 14.70
N PRO A 164 -32.31 11.51 15.32
CA PRO A 164 -32.92 12.66 14.68
C PRO A 164 -31.85 13.73 14.41
N VAL A 165 -31.78 14.19 13.16
CA VAL A 165 -30.86 15.24 12.73
C VAL A 165 -31.37 16.59 13.21
N ASP A 166 -30.49 17.38 13.82
CA ASP A 166 -30.78 18.75 14.22
C ASP A 166 -31.18 19.59 12.99
N PRO A 167 -32.38 20.22 12.99
CA PRO A 167 -32.86 21.06 11.89
C PRO A 167 -31.91 22.18 11.45
N GLN A 168 -31.06 22.67 12.36
CA GLN A 168 -30.13 23.77 12.08
C GLN A 168 -28.75 23.31 11.59
N SER A 169 -28.50 22.00 11.55
CA SER A 169 -27.21 21.46 11.13
C SER A 169 -27.04 21.44 9.61
N PHE A 170 -25.80 21.57 9.12
CA PHE A 170 -25.47 21.40 7.69
C PHE A 170 -25.97 20.07 7.12
N ALA A 171 -26.03 19.03 7.95
CA ALA A 171 -26.56 17.71 7.60
C ALA A 171 -28.05 17.74 7.23
N ALA A 172 -28.83 18.68 7.77
CA ALA A 172 -30.22 18.90 7.40
C ALA A 172 -30.36 19.60 6.03
N PHE A 173 -29.41 20.48 5.67
CA PHE A 173 -29.39 21.20 4.39
C PHE A 173 -28.91 20.34 3.22
N SER A 174 -27.96 19.44 3.46
CA SER A 174 -27.45 18.50 2.44
C SER A 174 -28.37 17.29 2.19
N ARG A 175 -29.57 17.29 2.78
CA ARG A 175 -30.56 16.24 2.58
C ARG A 175 -31.02 16.19 1.11
N PRO A 176 -31.01 15.01 0.48
CA PRO A 176 -31.72 14.81 -0.78
C PRO A 176 -33.22 15.07 -0.53
N ARG A 177 -33.79 16.09 -1.18
CA ARG A 177 -35.24 16.33 -1.18
C ARG A 177 -35.88 15.32 -2.16
N GLY A 178 -36.18 14.11 -1.69
CA GLY A 178 -36.86 13.09 -2.50
C GLY A 178 -36.99 11.74 -1.78
N PRO A 179 -37.85 10.82 -2.28
CA PRO A 179 -38.00 9.47 -1.76
C PRO A 179 -36.80 8.63 -2.24
N GLY A 180 -35.67 8.76 -1.56
CA GLY A 180 -34.47 7.96 -1.75
C GLY A 180 -34.01 7.36 -0.41
N PRO A 181 -33.08 6.41 -0.41
CA PRO A 181 -32.53 5.87 0.84
C PRO A 181 -31.97 7.01 1.69
N HIS A 182 -32.62 7.28 2.83
CA HIS A 182 -32.19 8.32 3.76
C HIS A 182 -30.78 7.95 4.27
N PRO A 183 -29.78 8.85 4.14
CA PRO A 183 -28.41 8.54 4.53
C PRO A 183 -28.26 8.37 6.05
N TYR A 184 -29.23 8.86 6.83
CA TYR A 184 -29.21 8.88 8.29
C TYR A 184 -30.08 7.77 8.86
N ARG A 185 -29.48 6.97 9.76
CA ARG A 185 -30.14 5.79 10.35
C ARG A 185 -30.72 6.17 11.70
N GLY A 186 -31.98 5.80 11.93
CA GLY A 186 -32.66 6.00 13.22
C GLY A 186 -33.35 7.35 13.38
N GLU A 187 -33.69 8.05 12.29
CA GLU A 187 -34.40 9.35 12.34
C GLU A 187 -35.79 9.25 12.99
N ASN A 188 -36.45 8.08 12.90
CA ASN A 188 -37.76 7.84 13.50
C ASN A 188 -37.68 7.53 15.01
N LEU A 189 -36.47 7.38 15.56
CA LEU A 189 -36.31 7.11 16.98
C LEU A 189 -36.33 8.43 17.77
N PRO A 190 -37.00 8.45 18.92
CA PRO A 190 -36.94 9.60 19.82
C PRO A 190 -35.50 9.80 20.33
N ASP A 191 -35.16 11.05 20.61
CA ASP A 191 -33.79 11.47 20.97
C ASP A 191 -33.16 10.65 22.11
N TRP A 192 -33.97 10.28 23.11
CA TRP A 192 -33.52 9.51 24.27
C TRP A 192 -33.00 8.12 23.88
N ALA A 193 -33.56 7.49 22.85
CA ALA A 193 -33.14 6.17 22.37
C ALA A 193 -31.90 6.25 21.48
N ALA A 194 -31.70 7.37 20.78
CA ALA A 194 -30.54 7.60 19.93
C ALA A 194 -29.29 8.07 20.68
N ARG A 195 -29.44 8.74 21.84
CA ARG A 195 -28.33 9.20 22.68
C ARG A 195 -27.30 8.12 23.08
N PRO A 196 -27.68 6.93 23.59
CA PRO A 196 -26.70 5.92 23.98
C PRO A 196 -25.92 5.39 22.77
N VAL A 197 -26.55 5.24 21.61
CA VAL A 197 -25.89 4.80 20.38
C VAL A 197 -24.90 5.86 19.87
N ARG A 198 -25.25 7.15 19.94
CA ARG A 198 -24.32 8.25 19.65
C ARG A 198 -23.13 8.28 20.61
N ALA A 199 -23.36 8.00 21.89
CA ALA A 199 -22.29 7.93 22.89
C ALA A 199 -21.28 6.80 22.59
N LEU A 200 -21.71 5.71 21.94
CA LEU A 200 -20.79 4.66 21.48
C LEU A 200 -19.82 5.16 20.40
N ALA A 201 -20.15 6.22 19.66
CA ALA A 201 -19.22 6.82 18.70
C ALA A 201 -17.95 7.37 19.38
N THR A 202 -18.02 7.77 20.65
CA THR A 202 -16.86 8.26 21.42
C THR A 202 -15.85 7.14 21.68
N PHE A 203 -16.30 5.88 21.74
CA PHE A 203 -15.42 4.71 21.90
C PHE A 203 -14.83 4.23 20.57
N VAL A 204 -15.46 4.55 19.44
CA VAL A 204 -14.94 4.21 18.11
C VAL A 204 -14.00 5.33 17.63
N PRO A 205 -12.72 5.05 17.36
CA PRO A 205 -11.76 6.09 16.98
C PRO A 205 -12.08 6.68 15.60
N ALA A 206 -12.20 8.01 15.52
CA ALA A 206 -12.45 8.74 14.27
C ALA A 206 -11.25 8.73 13.30
N HIS A 207 -10.04 8.44 13.79
CA HIS A 207 -8.78 8.40 13.01
C HIS A 207 -8.54 9.65 12.13
N LYS A 208 -8.86 10.85 12.63
CA LYS A 208 -8.65 12.12 11.89
C LYS A 208 -7.20 12.32 11.45
N ARG A 209 -6.24 12.11 12.35
CA ARG A 209 -4.80 12.17 12.06
C ARG A 209 -4.36 11.23 10.93
N ALA A 210 -5.00 10.06 10.82
CA ALA A 210 -4.69 9.12 9.74
C ALA A 210 -5.20 9.63 8.39
N LYS A 211 -6.37 10.27 8.37
CA LYS A 211 -6.90 10.91 7.15
C LYS A 211 -5.98 12.04 6.70
N GLU A 212 -5.60 12.94 7.61
CA GLU A 212 -4.68 14.05 7.34
C GLU A 212 -3.35 13.53 6.82
N ALA A 213 -2.71 12.60 7.54
CA ALA A 213 -1.46 11.98 7.10
C ALA A 213 -1.55 11.26 5.73
N ALA A 214 -2.70 10.65 5.41
CA ALA A 214 -2.92 10.04 4.11
C ALA A 214 -3.06 11.09 2.99
N SER A 215 -3.76 12.18 3.28
CA SER A 215 -3.89 13.32 2.36
C SER A 215 -2.55 13.98 2.12
N ASP A 216 -1.76 14.22 3.16
CA ASP A 216 -0.42 14.82 3.06
C ASP A 216 0.52 13.92 2.26
N MET A 217 0.47 12.60 2.49
CA MET A 217 1.23 11.63 1.70
C MET A 217 0.87 11.70 0.21
N LEU A 218 -0.43 11.68 -0.13
CA LEU A 218 -0.85 11.76 -1.54
C LEU A 218 -0.46 13.10 -2.17
N GLN A 219 -0.56 14.19 -1.42
CA GLN A 219 -0.10 15.49 -1.88
C GLN A 219 1.40 15.46 -2.19
N LEU A 220 2.22 14.90 -1.31
CA LEU A 220 3.66 14.72 -1.54
C LEU A 220 3.93 13.90 -2.81
N LEU A 221 3.26 12.74 -2.94
CA LEU A 221 3.43 11.83 -4.08
C LEU A 221 3.01 12.47 -5.42
N PHE A 222 1.95 13.26 -5.44
CA PHE A 222 1.44 13.89 -6.66
C PHE A 222 2.14 15.18 -7.02
N HIS A 223 2.60 15.97 -6.04
CA HIS A 223 3.15 17.30 -6.30
C HIS A 223 4.68 17.33 -6.39
N SER A 224 5.40 16.37 -5.81
CA SER A 224 6.86 16.34 -5.86
C SER A 224 7.40 16.10 -7.28
N ASN A 225 8.00 17.14 -7.87
CA ASN A 225 8.63 17.06 -9.20
C ASN A 225 9.79 16.07 -9.24
N ARG A 226 10.66 16.08 -8.22
CA ARG A 226 11.84 15.20 -8.17
C ARG A 226 11.43 13.73 -8.07
N LEU A 227 10.41 13.44 -7.27
CA LEU A 227 9.86 12.09 -7.19
C LEU A 227 9.23 11.68 -8.52
N LEU A 228 8.52 12.59 -9.18
CA LEU A 228 7.93 12.34 -10.49
C LEU A 228 9.00 11.99 -11.53
N ASP A 229 10.09 12.74 -11.60
CA ASP A 229 11.23 12.46 -12.50
C ASP A 229 11.80 11.05 -12.21
N HIS A 230 12.03 10.73 -10.94
CA HIS A 230 12.51 9.39 -10.54
C HIS A 230 11.54 8.26 -10.92
N ILE A 231 10.23 8.50 -10.79
CA ILE A 231 9.19 7.54 -11.19
C ILE A 231 9.26 7.30 -12.69
N VAL A 232 9.35 8.35 -13.51
CA VAL A 232 9.41 8.25 -14.97
C VAL A 232 10.65 7.47 -15.41
N ASP A 233 11.80 7.74 -14.81
CA ASP A 233 13.08 7.16 -15.22
C ASP A 233 13.30 5.72 -14.73
N ARG A 234 12.91 5.43 -13.48
CA ARG A 234 13.28 4.16 -12.81
C ARG A 234 12.10 3.25 -12.49
N ARG A 235 10.91 3.81 -12.24
CA ARG A 235 9.74 3.07 -11.71
C ARG A 235 8.43 3.46 -12.42
N PRO A 236 8.33 3.42 -13.75
CA PRO A 236 7.18 3.98 -14.47
C PRO A 236 5.86 3.26 -14.14
N HIS A 237 5.90 1.96 -13.85
CA HIS A 237 4.71 1.21 -13.43
C HIS A 237 4.15 1.66 -12.07
N PHE A 238 4.95 2.29 -11.21
CA PHE A 238 4.44 2.91 -9.98
C PHE A 238 3.56 4.12 -10.29
N GLY A 239 3.88 4.89 -11.35
CA GLY A 239 3.00 5.96 -11.86
C GLY A 239 1.62 5.43 -12.28
N VAL A 240 1.56 4.23 -12.85
CA VAL A 240 0.28 3.54 -13.14
C VAL A 240 -0.47 3.18 -11.86
N ALA A 241 0.23 2.68 -10.85
CA ALA A 241 -0.38 2.37 -9.55
C ALA A 241 -0.98 3.62 -8.89
N LEU A 242 -0.32 4.77 -9.01
CA LEU A 242 -0.85 6.07 -8.58
C LEU A 242 -2.05 6.54 -9.42
N ALA A 243 -2.00 6.38 -10.74
CA ALA A 243 -3.10 6.73 -11.65
C ALA A 243 -4.38 5.90 -11.41
N ARG A 244 -4.21 4.66 -10.90
CA ARG A 244 -5.30 3.77 -10.47
C ARG A 244 -6.03 4.27 -9.24
N LEU A 245 -5.37 5.06 -8.41
CA LEU A 245 -6.02 5.64 -7.25
C LEU A 245 -7.05 6.64 -7.75
N ASP A 246 -8.32 6.29 -7.59
CA ASP A 246 -9.38 7.26 -7.64
C ASP A 246 -9.22 8.11 -6.38
N VAL A 247 -8.56 9.26 -6.47
CA VAL A 247 -8.33 10.25 -5.39
C VAL A 247 -8.17 11.68 -5.93
N TYR A 248 -8.30 12.63 -5.00
CA TYR A 248 -7.94 14.06 -5.14
C TYR A 248 -6.65 14.28 -5.94
N GLY A 249 -6.66 14.89 -7.14
CA GLY A 249 -5.42 15.24 -7.85
C GLY A 249 -4.75 14.15 -8.68
N SER A 250 -5.35 12.95 -8.76
CA SER A 250 -4.83 11.86 -9.62
C SER A 250 -4.75 12.25 -11.10
N THR A 251 -5.70 13.04 -11.60
CA THR A 251 -5.72 13.53 -12.99
C THR A 251 -4.58 14.50 -13.28
N GLU A 252 -4.31 15.44 -12.37
CA GLU A 252 -3.20 16.41 -12.50
C GLU A 252 -1.84 15.71 -12.45
N PHE A 253 -1.70 14.72 -11.56
CA PHE A 253 -0.52 13.86 -11.53
C PHE A 253 -0.33 13.13 -12.88
N VAL A 254 -1.39 12.54 -13.43
CA VAL A 254 -1.32 11.83 -14.72
C VAL A 254 -0.96 12.78 -15.86
N GLU A 255 -1.49 14.00 -15.86
CA GLU A 255 -1.14 15.02 -16.85
C GLU A 255 0.37 15.30 -16.85
N ARG A 256 0.96 15.56 -15.68
CA ARG A 256 2.40 15.80 -15.53
C ARG A 256 3.24 14.56 -15.84
N TYR A 257 2.80 13.39 -15.39
CA TYR A 257 3.45 12.11 -15.63
C TYR A 257 3.52 11.76 -17.12
N LEU A 258 2.40 11.86 -17.84
CA LEU A 258 2.36 11.62 -19.27
C LEU A 258 3.16 12.65 -20.05
N THR A 259 3.09 13.92 -19.68
CA THR A 259 3.89 14.99 -20.28
C THR A 259 5.39 14.68 -20.15
N ARG A 260 5.83 14.17 -19.00
CA ARG A 260 7.24 13.83 -18.78
C ARG A 260 7.67 12.56 -19.53
N LEU A 261 6.79 11.57 -19.60
CA LEU A 261 7.01 10.34 -20.39
C LEU A 261 7.18 10.65 -21.87
N ILE A 262 6.29 11.48 -22.46
CA ILE A 262 6.38 11.81 -23.88
C ILE A 262 7.55 12.76 -24.19
N ALA A 263 7.93 13.62 -23.24
CA ALA A 263 9.11 14.46 -23.39
C ALA A 263 10.44 13.70 -23.38
N THR A 264 10.44 12.44 -22.95
CA THR A 264 11.65 11.65 -22.76
C THR A 264 11.66 10.47 -23.75
N PRO A 265 12.47 10.51 -24.83
CA PRO A 265 12.49 9.44 -25.84
C PRO A 265 12.85 8.06 -25.30
N ALA A 266 13.67 8.00 -24.25
CA ALA A 266 14.07 6.76 -23.60
C ALA A 266 13.02 6.21 -22.61
N SER A 267 11.85 6.86 -22.48
CA SER A 267 10.85 6.49 -21.49
C SER A 267 10.22 5.13 -21.78
N ALA A 268 9.63 4.54 -20.73
CA ALA A 268 8.89 3.30 -20.87
C ALA A 268 7.69 3.41 -21.83
N LEU A 269 7.17 4.62 -22.08
CA LEU A 269 6.10 4.83 -23.06
C LEU A 269 6.57 4.47 -24.48
N TYR A 270 7.72 5.00 -24.90
CA TYR A 270 8.29 4.70 -26.21
C TYR A 270 8.79 3.26 -26.30
N GLN A 271 9.34 2.70 -25.22
CA GLN A 271 9.75 1.29 -25.18
C GLN A 271 8.56 0.33 -25.33
N GLU A 272 7.45 0.58 -24.63
CA GLU A 272 6.23 -0.23 -24.79
C GLU A 272 5.61 -0.04 -26.16
N LEU A 273 5.66 1.17 -26.73
CA LEU A 273 5.13 1.45 -28.06
C LEU A 273 5.96 0.76 -29.16
N ALA A 274 7.28 0.81 -29.07
CA ALA A 274 8.19 0.15 -30.01
C ALA A 274 8.10 -1.38 -29.91
N GLY A 275 7.85 -1.90 -28.71
CA GLY A 275 7.62 -3.32 -28.47
C GLY A 275 6.18 -3.78 -28.75
N ASN A 276 5.29 -2.89 -29.21
CA ASN A 276 3.91 -3.25 -29.51
C ASN A 276 3.81 -3.88 -30.89
N GLU A 277 3.55 -5.17 -30.94
CA GLU A 277 3.39 -5.88 -32.20
C GLU A 277 2.09 -5.44 -32.89
N ILE A 278 2.16 -5.19 -34.19
CA ILE A 278 0.98 -4.96 -35.02
C ILE A 278 0.22 -6.27 -35.06
N SER A 279 -0.96 -6.26 -34.47
CA SER A 279 -1.93 -7.35 -34.55
C SER A 279 -2.20 -7.71 -36.02
N GLU A 280 -2.31 -9.00 -36.34
CA GLU A 280 -2.78 -9.48 -37.64
C GLU A 280 -4.23 -9.05 -37.97
N SER A 281 -4.94 -8.45 -37.01
CA SER A 281 -6.29 -7.89 -37.23
C SER A 281 -6.23 -6.57 -38.00
N PRO A 282 -7.10 -6.36 -39.03
CA PRO A 282 -7.09 -5.15 -39.86
C PRO A 282 -7.45 -3.85 -39.13
N ILE A 283 -7.96 -3.93 -37.89
CA ILE A 283 -8.51 -2.79 -37.16
C ILE A 283 -7.93 -2.77 -35.75
N GLY A 284 -6.91 -1.95 -35.55
CA GLY A 284 -6.43 -1.55 -34.23
C GLY A 284 -5.14 -2.22 -33.76
N TYR A 285 -4.45 -1.52 -32.86
CA TYR A 285 -3.32 -2.06 -32.12
C TYR A 285 -3.83 -2.99 -31.02
N GLN A 286 -3.25 -4.19 -30.92
CA GLN A 286 -3.41 -4.98 -29.70
C GLN A 286 -2.63 -4.29 -28.59
N LEU A 287 -3.23 -4.19 -27.40
CA LEU A 287 -2.59 -3.67 -26.19
C LEU A 287 -2.46 -4.82 -25.21
N PRO A 288 -1.42 -5.66 -25.31
CA PRO A 288 -1.27 -6.82 -24.45
C PRO A 288 -0.99 -6.39 -23.00
N GLU A 289 -1.37 -7.22 -22.03
CA GLU A 289 -1.17 -6.94 -20.59
C GLU A 289 0.32 -6.76 -20.21
N ARG A 290 1.25 -7.26 -21.04
CA ARG A 290 2.69 -7.02 -20.91
C ARG A 290 3.04 -5.54 -20.98
N ASN A 291 2.33 -4.78 -21.82
CA ASN A 291 2.50 -3.33 -21.95
C ASN A 291 1.67 -2.64 -20.87
N ARG A 292 2.16 -2.69 -19.63
CA ARG A 292 1.40 -2.29 -18.44
C ARG A 292 0.95 -0.83 -18.48
N LEU A 293 1.75 0.09 -19.04
CA LEU A 293 1.38 1.49 -19.19
C LEU A 293 0.29 1.64 -20.25
N LEU A 294 0.57 1.21 -21.48
CA LEU A 294 -0.33 1.39 -22.61
C LEU A 294 -1.66 0.66 -22.38
N HIS A 295 -1.60 -0.58 -21.88
CA HIS A 295 -2.78 -1.35 -21.56
C HIS A 295 -3.64 -0.63 -20.52
N TYR A 296 -3.07 -0.21 -19.38
CA TYR A 296 -3.89 0.43 -18.36
C TYR A 296 -4.55 1.74 -18.84
N LEU A 297 -3.80 2.55 -19.60
CA LEU A 297 -4.24 3.87 -20.04
C LEU A 297 -5.25 3.82 -21.19
N PHE A 298 -5.10 2.88 -22.13
CA PHE A 298 -5.83 2.88 -23.39
C PHE A 298 -6.69 1.63 -23.66
N SER A 299 -6.53 0.51 -22.92
CA SER A 299 -7.35 -0.69 -23.16
C SER A 299 -8.79 -0.51 -22.70
N ASN A 300 -9.01 0.29 -21.65
CA ASN A 300 -10.34 0.64 -21.15
C ASN A 300 -10.67 2.12 -21.45
N PRO A 301 -11.69 2.41 -22.29
CA PRO A 301 -12.07 3.78 -22.62
C PRO A 301 -12.47 4.61 -21.40
N GLU A 302 -13.06 3.99 -20.35
CA GLU A 302 -13.44 4.70 -19.13
C GLU A 302 -12.21 5.25 -18.38
N ASN A 303 -11.10 4.52 -18.39
CA ASN A 303 -9.85 4.99 -17.79
C ASN A 303 -9.27 6.14 -18.59
N ALA A 304 -9.26 6.02 -19.92
CA ALA A 304 -8.77 7.06 -20.82
C ALA A 304 -9.55 8.36 -20.62
N GLU A 305 -10.89 8.26 -20.53
CA GLU A 305 -11.80 9.39 -20.29
C GLU A 305 -11.59 10.02 -18.92
N ARG A 306 -11.66 9.22 -17.86
CA ARG A 306 -11.50 9.67 -16.47
C ARG A 306 -10.18 10.40 -16.25
N LEU A 307 -9.10 9.91 -16.86
CA LEU A 307 -7.76 10.49 -16.73
C LEU A 307 -7.44 11.53 -17.81
N SER A 308 -8.32 11.72 -18.80
CA SER A 308 -8.12 12.62 -19.95
C SER A 308 -6.76 12.41 -20.64
N VAL A 309 -6.36 11.15 -20.84
CA VAL A 309 -5.00 10.74 -21.26
C VAL A 309 -4.55 11.38 -22.57
N TRP A 310 -5.49 11.61 -23.51
CA TRP A 310 -5.19 12.21 -24.81
C TRP A 310 -4.70 13.65 -24.72
N LYS A 311 -5.13 14.39 -23.68
CA LYS A 311 -4.87 15.83 -23.56
C LYS A 311 -3.38 16.15 -23.34
N PRO A 312 -2.69 15.61 -22.31
CA PRO A 312 -1.26 15.90 -22.11
C PRO A 312 -0.41 15.48 -23.31
N ILE A 313 -0.74 14.35 -23.94
CA ILE A 313 -0.06 13.85 -25.14
C ILE A 313 -0.24 14.83 -26.30
N GLY A 314 -1.49 15.17 -26.61
CA GLY A 314 -1.82 16.08 -27.71
C GLY A 314 -1.25 17.48 -27.51
N ASP A 315 -1.32 18.01 -26.28
CA ASP A 315 -0.81 19.34 -25.96
C ASP A 315 0.73 19.39 -26.02
N TYR A 316 1.42 18.33 -25.59
CA TYR A 316 2.87 18.21 -25.80
C TYR A 316 3.23 18.16 -27.28
N VAL A 317 2.55 17.32 -28.08
CA VAL A 317 2.82 17.21 -29.52
C VAL A 317 2.57 18.54 -30.23
N LYS A 318 1.52 19.28 -29.88
CA LYS A 318 1.28 20.64 -30.42
C LYS A 318 2.45 21.57 -30.14
N ARG A 319 2.95 21.61 -28.90
CA ARG A 319 4.14 22.42 -28.53
C ARG A 319 5.40 21.98 -29.27
N LEU A 320 5.59 20.67 -29.42
CA LEU A 320 6.70 20.12 -30.19
C LEU A 320 6.65 20.54 -31.67
N LEU A 321 5.46 20.51 -32.29
CA LEU A 321 5.26 20.95 -33.67
C LEU A 321 5.35 22.47 -33.83
N ALA A 322 4.92 23.24 -32.83
CA ALA A 322 5.08 24.69 -32.79
C ALA A 322 6.56 25.11 -32.66
N GLY A 323 7.44 24.19 -32.25
CA GLY A 323 8.86 24.43 -32.04
C GLY A 323 9.22 24.90 -30.63
N ASP A 324 8.28 24.88 -29.69
CA ASP A 324 8.49 25.28 -28.30
C ASP A 324 9.44 24.32 -27.57
N GLU A 325 9.31 23.02 -27.83
CA GLU A 325 10.14 21.96 -27.20
C GLU A 325 11.43 21.70 -27.99
N ARG A 326 11.36 21.75 -29.33
CA ARG A 326 12.50 21.55 -30.24
C ARG A 326 12.41 22.52 -31.41
N GLN A 327 13.24 23.55 -31.39
CA GLN A 327 13.29 24.54 -32.45
C GLN A 327 13.61 23.88 -33.80
N GLY A 328 12.87 24.28 -34.85
CA GLY A 328 13.06 23.76 -36.21
C GLY A 328 12.56 22.33 -36.45
N TYR A 329 11.89 21.69 -35.49
CA TYR A 329 11.37 20.32 -35.66
C TYR A 329 10.34 20.22 -36.79
N TRP A 330 9.45 21.19 -36.93
CA TRP A 330 8.51 21.26 -38.05
C TRP A 330 9.21 21.32 -39.41
N SER A 331 10.28 22.10 -39.53
CA SER A 331 11.08 22.20 -40.74
C SER A 331 11.85 20.91 -41.03
N HIS A 332 12.29 20.20 -39.98
CA HIS A 332 12.91 18.89 -40.11
C HIS A 332 11.92 17.84 -40.63
N LEU A 333 10.70 17.78 -40.09
CA LEU A 333 9.64 16.87 -40.55
C LEU A 333 9.25 17.10 -42.01
N ASN A 334 9.14 18.38 -42.42
CA ASN A 334 8.83 18.77 -43.80
C ASN A 334 10.07 18.83 -44.72
N GLY A 335 11.23 18.40 -44.25
CA GLY A 335 12.47 18.32 -45.01
C GLY A 335 12.54 17.09 -45.93
N ASP A 336 13.75 16.72 -46.36
CA ASP A 336 14.00 15.56 -47.21
C ASP A 336 13.44 14.25 -46.60
N PRO A 337 12.46 13.56 -47.25
CA PRO A 337 11.84 12.33 -46.74
C PRO A 337 12.80 11.22 -46.37
N GLY A 338 14.04 11.26 -46.88
CA GLY A 338 15.10 10.31 -46.52
C GLY A 338 15.48 10.31 -45.03
N TRP A 339 15.08 11.32 -44.24
CA TRP A 339 15.32 11.32 -42.79
C TRP A 339 14.62 10.14 -42.10
N PHE A 340 13.39 9.80 -42.49
CA PHE A 340 12.60 8.75 -41.85
C PHE A 340 13.25 7.36 -42.00
N GLU A 341 13.75 7.03 -43.19
CA GLU A 341 14.41 5.74 -43.43
C GLU A 341 15.81 5.67 -42.76
N ARG A 342 16.55 6.79 -42.70
CA ARG A 342 17.85 6.87 -42.00
C ARG A 342 17.69 6.67 -40.49
N GLU A 343 16.66 7.28 -39.90
CA GLU A 343 16.44 7.22 -38.46
C GLU A 343 15.90 5.84 -38.04
N ARG A 344 14.97 5.28 -38.84
CA ARG A 344 14.47 3.91 -38.69
C ARG A 344 15.62 2.89 -38.71
N THR A 345 16.55 3.01 -39.66
CA THR A 345 17.71 2.10 -39.75
C THR A 345 18.72 2.30 -38.61
N SER A 346 18.87 3.51 -38.08
CA SER A 346 19.72 3.78 -36.91
C SER A 346 19.21 3.11 -35.63
N ASP A 347 17.89 3.13 -35.40
CA ASP A 347 17.25 2.48 -34.24
C ASP A 347 17.37 0.94 -34.30
N TYR A 348 17.25 0.35 -35.50
CA TYR A 348 17.53 -1.08 -35.69
C TYR A 348 18.99 -1.42 -35.38
N SER A 349 19.95 -0.56 -35.74
CA SER A 349 21.36 -0.81 -35.47
C SER A 349 21.69 -0.74 -33.97
N ALA A 350 21.11 0.21 -33.21
CA ALA A 350 21.25 0.26 -31.75
C ALA A 350 20.63 -0.98 -31.07
N THR A 351 19.52 -1.48 -31.60
CA THR A 351 18.85 -2.70 -31.11
C THR A 351 19.66 -3.98 -31.42
N ILE A 352 20.39 -4.02 -32.53
CA ILE A 352 21.31 -5.12 -32.88
C ILE A 352 22.53 -5.14 -31.94
N TRP A 353 23.08 -3.98 -31.57
CA TRP A 353 24.19 -3.90 -30.61
C TRP A 353 23.81 -4.41 -29.20
N VAL A 354 22.58 -4.15 -28.74
CA VAL A 354 22.06 -4.68 -27.47
C VAL A 354 21.78 -6.20 -27.53
N ARG A 355 21.39 -6.73 -28.70
CA ARG A 355 21.23 -8.19 -28.89
C ARG A 355 22.58 -8.93 -29.01
N GLY A 356 23.61 -8.32 -29.60
CA GLY A 356 24.95 -8.91 -29.71
C GLY A 356 25.66 -9.11 -28.36
N TRP A 357 25.37 -8.26 -27.38
CA TRP A 357 25.90 -8.38 -26.01
C TRP A 357 25.23 -9.47 -25.16
N ARG A 358 24.06 -9.99 -25.57
CA ARG A 358 23.34 -11.04 -24.82
C ARG A 358 23.67 -12.47 -25.27
N GLN A 359 24.50 -12.63 -26.30
CA GLN A 359 24.99 -13.93 -26.77
C GLN A 359 26.47 -14.18 -26.45
N SER A 360 27.12 -13.29 -25.70
CA SER A 360 28.54 -13.36 -25.34
C SER A 360 28.81 -13.25 -23.83
N GLY A 361 27.80 -13.54 -22.99
CA GLY A 361 27.91 -13.59 -21.52
C GLY A 361 27.41 -14.89 -20.95
#